data_AF-A0A660LZE3-F1
#
_entry.id   AF-A0A660LZE3-F1
#
_cell.length_a   1.000
_cell.length_b   1.000
_cell.length_c   1.000
_cell.angle_alpha   90.00
_cell.angle_beta   90.00
_cell.angle_gamma   90.00
#
_symmetry.space_group_name_H-M   'P 1'
#
loop_
_entity.id
_entity.type
_entity.pdbx_description
1 polymer ?
#
loop_
_entity_poly.entity_id
_entity_poly.type
_entity_poly.pdbx_seq_one_letter_code
_entity_poly.pdbx_strand_id
1 'polypeptide(L)'
;MNKKSWIVFMIIVGMVIAGMIYMSTQDRLDVSNITEESMNKIIGAEKRNSNIADHTYGNKNAKVTVIEYADYQCPGCSTAAPKAKSVVEKYKDNTLLIFRNFPI
;
A
#
# COMPACT_ATOMS: atom_id res chain seq x y z
N MET A 1 30.64 -15.69 39.07
CA MET A 1 29.79 -14.54 38.71
C MET A 1 28.96 -14.14 39.93
N ASN A 2 29.02 -12.90 40.38
CA ASN A 2 28.29 -12.47 41.60
C ASN A 2 26.77 -12.47 41.30
N LYS A 3 25.96 -12.99 42.24
CA LYS A 3 24.50 -13.00 42.17
C LYS A 3 23.93 -11.62 41.80
N LYS A 4 24.55 -10.54 42.29
CA LYS A 4 24.17 -9.16 41.97
C LYS A 4 24.40 -8.80 40.49
N SER A 5 25.56 -9.15 39.92
CA SER A 5 25.88 -8.90 38.51
C SER A 5 24.96 -9.68 37.56
N TRP A 6 24.55 -10.89 37.95
CA TRP A 6 23.63 -11.70 37.14
C TRP A 6 22.20 -11.12 37.11
N ILE A 7 21.72 -10.57 38.24
CA ILE A 7 20.42 -9.90 38.33
C ILE A 7 20.38 -8.67 37.42
N VAL A 8 21.43 -7.83 37.46
CA VAL A 8 21.49 -6.62 36.61
C VAL A 8 21.45 -6.97 35.13
N PHE A 9 22.15 -8.03 34.72
CA PHE A 9 22.16 -8.48 33.33
C PHE A 9 20.76 -8.91 32.84
N MET A 10 20.02 -9.68 33.64
CA MET A 10 18.67 -10.15 33.27
C MET A 10 17.67 -9.00 33.12
N ILE A 11 17.79 -7.95 33.95
CA ILE A 11 16.94 -6.75 33.84
C ILE A 11 17.21 -6.02 32.53
N ILE A 12 18.49 -5.81 32.18
CA ILE A 12 18.87 -5.14 30.94
C ILE A 12 18.36 -5.93 29.73
N VAL A 13 18.56 -7.24 29.71
CA VAL A 13 18.09 -8.10 28.62
C VAL A 13 16.55 -8.05 28.51
N GLY A 14 15.83 -8.13 29.62
CA GLY A 14 14.38 -8.04 29.64
C GLY A 14 13.86 -6.70 29.09
N MET A 15 14.52 -5.59 29.46
CA MET A 15 14.15 -4.25 29.00
C MET A 15 14.42 -4.07 27.50
N VAL A 16 15.53 -4.62 26.98
CA VAL A 16 15.84 -4.61 25.55
C VAL A 16 14.83 -5.44 24.76
N ILE A 17 14.49 -6.64 25.21
CA ILE A 17 13.50 -7.51 24.54
C ILE A 17 12.12 -6.84 24.55
N ALA A 18 11.69 -6.29 25.68
CA ALA A 18 10.42 -5.56 25.77
C ALA A 18 10.38 -4.35 24.83
N GLY A 19 11.47 -3.58 24.76
CA GLY A 19 11.61 -2.45 23.83
C GLY A 19 11.53 -2.89 22.36
N MET A 20 12.20 -3.99 22.00
CA MET A 20 12.14 -4.55 20.65
C MET A 20 10.73 -5.04 20.28
N ILE A 21 10.05 -5.73 21.19
CA ILE A 21 8.66 -6.18 20.99
C ILE A 21 7.75 -4.97 20.79
N TYR A 22 7.87 -3.97 21.66
CA TYR A 22 7.06 -2.75 21.57
C TYR A 22 7.25 -2.03 20.23
N MET A 23 8.50 -1.83 19.81
CA MET A 23 8.82 -1.21 18.52
C MET A 23 8.29 -2.05 17.34
N SER A 24 8.40 -3.37 17.40
CA SER A 24 7.88 -4.27 16.36
C SER A 24 6.35 -4.30 16.27
N THR A 25 5.64 -4.04 17.38
CA THR A 25 4.18 -4.07 17.39
C THR A 25 3.52 -2.78 16.86
N GLN A 26 4.23 -1.65 16.80
CA GLN A 26 3.64 -0.37 16.34
C GLN A 26 3.27 -0.37 14.85
N ASP A 27 4.01 -1.08 14.01
CA ASP A 27 3.83 -1.06 12.54
C ASP A 27 3.00 -2.23 12.01
N ARG A 28 2.25 -2.93 12.87
CA ARG A 28 1.40 -4.03 12.42
C ARG A 28 0.22 -3.49 11.61
N LEU A 29 0.25 -3.76 10.31
CA LEU A 29 -0.89 -3.59 9.42
C LEU A 29 -1.95 -4.64 9.76
N ASP A 30 -3.12 -4.20 10.21
CA ASP A 30 -4.24 -5.09 10.42
C ASP A 30 -4.86 -5.46 9.06
N VAL A 31 -4.42 -6.58 8.49
CA VAL A 31 -4.92 -7.16 7.23
C VAL A 31 -6.02 -8.19 7.47
N SER A 32 -6.50 -8.34 8.71
CA SER A 32 -7.50 -9.36 9.05
C SER A 32 -8.91 -9.03 8.54
N ASN A 33 -9.17 -7.75 8.21
CA ASN A 33 -10.46 -7.25 7.71
C ASN A 33 -10.32 -6.48 6.39
N ILE A 34 -9.63 -7.05 5.39
CA ILE A 34 -9.65 -6.52 4.02
C ILE A 34 -10.99 -6.89 3.40
N THR A 35 -11.99 -6.00 3.52
CA THR A 35 -13.23 -6.10 2.76
C THR A 35 -12.95 -5.81 1.28
N GLU A 36 -13.75 -6.36 0.35
CA GLU A 36 -13.61 -6.06 -1.09
C GLU A 36 -13.67 -4.56 -1.41
N GLU A 37 -14.29 -3.78 -0.53
CA GLU A 37 -14.34 -2.31 -0.57
C GLU A 37 -12.97 -1.67 -0.37
N SER A 38 -12.11 -2.26 0.47
CA SER A 38 -10.75 -1.75 0.72
C SER A 38 -9.78 -2.02 -0.43
N MET A 39 -10.02 -3.05 -1.24
CA MET A 39 -9.18 -3.40 -2.40
C MET A 39 -9.42 -2.51 -3.62
N ASN A 40 -10.65 -2.00 -3.77
CA ASN A 40 -11.09 -1.23 -4.94
C ASN A 40 -11.14 0.29 -4.69
N LYS A 41 -10.68 0.76 -3.53
CA LYS A 41 -10.67 2.18 -3.17
C LYS A 41 -9.40 2.88 -3.68
N ILE A 42 -9.56 4.16 -4.01
CA ILE A 42 -8.45 5.08 -4.29
C ILE A 42 -7.58 5.23 -3.03
N ILE A 43 -6.30 4.92 -3.14
CA ILE A 43 -5.32 5.11 -2.08
C ILE A 43 -4.91 6.59 -2.05
N GLY A 44 -5.11 7.24 -0.91
CA GLY A 44 -4.71 8.63 -0.69
C GLY A 44 -3.21 8.77 -0.39
N ALA A 45 -2.73 10.00 -0.34
CA ALA A 45 -1.37 10.28 0.15
C ALA A 45 -1.30 10.01 1.66
N GLU A 46 -0.43 9.10 2.06
CA GLU A 46 -0.25 8.65 3.44
C GLU A 46 1.23 8.50 3.80
N LYS A 47 1.57 8.53 5.09
CA LYS A 47 2.97 8.34 5.54
C LYS A 47 3.57 7.02 5.05
N ARG A 48 2.75 5.97 4.91
CA ARG A 48 3.18 4.63 4.47
C ARG A 48 3.51 4.54 2.98
N ASN A 49 3.02 5.48 2.17
CA ASN A 49 3.33 5.56 0.74
C ASN A 49 4.14 6.82 0.39
N SER A 50 4.87 7.38 1.36
CA SER A 50 5.68 8.60 1.18
C SER A 50 4.86 9.80 0.69
N ASN A 51 3.57 9.86 1.04
CA ASN A 51 2.61 10.86 0.57
C ASN A 51 2.37 10.84 -0.95
N ILE A 52 2.44 9.66 -1.57
CA ILE A 52 2.14 9.45 -2.99
C ILE A 52 0.75 8.83 -3.10
N ALA A 53 -0.19 9.58 -3.66
CA ALA A 53 -1.55 9.11 -3.92
C ALA A 53 -1.66 8.33 -5.24
N ASP A 54 -2.73 7.55 -5.38
CA ASP A 54 -3.10 6.88 -6.63
C ASP A 54 -3.34 7.90 -7.76
N HIS A 55 -2.88 7.55 -8.97
CA HIS A 55 -3.14 8.35 -10.17
C HIS A 55 -4.47 7.94 -10.78
N THR A 56 -5.42 8.86 -10.87
CA THR A 56 -6.78 8.55 -11.33
C THR A 56 -7.16 9.30 -12.61
N TYR A 57 -7.88 8.63 -13.51
CA TYR A 57 -8.47 9.21 -14.71
C TYR A 57 -9.94 8.79 -14.85
N GLY A 58 -10.85 9.75 -15.09
CA GLY A 58 -12.29 9.51 -15.16
C GLY A 58 -13.05 9.89 -13.89
N ASN A 59 -14.25 9.34 -13.71
CA ASN A 59 -15.14 9.70 -12.60
C ASN A 59 -14.79 8.94 -11.32
N LYS A 60 -14.39 9.65 -10.25
CA LYS A 60 -14.04 9.04 -8.96
C LYS A 60 -15.22 8.34 -8.25
N ASN A 61 -16.45 8.64 -8.65
CA ASN A 61 -17.68 8.02 -8.15
C ASN A 61 -18.25 6.98 -9.13
N ALA A 62 -17.45 6.53 -10.09
CA ALA A 62 -17.85 5.54 -11.07
C ALA A 62 -18.25 4.21 -10.41
N LYS A 63 -19.22 3.52 -11.03
CA LYS A 63 -19.64 2.17 -10.63
C LYS A 63 -18.56 1.11 -10.91
N VAL A 64 -17.71 1.35 -11.91
CA VAL A 64 -16.65 0.42 -12.32
C VAL A 64 -15.30 1.08 -12.15
N THR A 65 -14.39 0.40 -11.46
CA THR A 65 -13.01 0.83 -11.27
C THR A 65 -12.08 -0.16 -11.96
N VAL A 66 -11.22 0.35 -12.83
CA VAL A 66 -10.14 -0.40 -13.49
C VAL A 66 -8.85 -0.01 -12.80
N ILE A 67 -8.13 -0.99 -12.25
CA ILE A 67 -6.82 -0.76 -11.63
C ILE A 67 -5.76 -1.36 -12.55
N GLU A 68 -4.90 -0.50 -13.10
CA GLU A 68 -3.77 -0.89 -13.95
C GLU A 68 -2.47 -0.79 -13.14
N TYR A 69 -1.84 -1.93 -12.90
CA TYR A 69 -0.46 -2.00 -12.43
C TYR A 69 0.44 -2.10 -13.65
N ALA A 70 1.31 -1.12 -13.83
CA ALA A 70 2.13 -1.02 -15.02
C ALA A 70 3.47 -0.31 -14.75
N ASP A 71 4.45 -0.61 -15.57
CA ASP A 71 5.76 0.04 -15.57
C ASP A 71 5.89 0.95 -16.79
N TYR A 72 6.38 2.18 -16.58
CA TYR A 72 6.71 3.12 -17.65
C TYR A 72 7.77 2.57 -18.63
N GLN A 73 8.60 1.64 -18.19
CA GLN A 73 9.66 1.04 -19.00
C GLN A 73 9.21 -0.24 -19.73
N CYS A 74 8.01 -0.76 -19.45
CA CYS A 74 7.51 -1.99 -20.06
C CYS A 74 6.86 -1.72 -21.43
N PRO A 75 7.37 -2.28 -22.55
CA PRO A 75 6.79 -2.08 -23.88
C PRO A 75 5.35 -2.62 -24.02
N GLY A 76 5.03 -3.70 -23.29
CA GLY A 76 3.69 -4.26 -23.23
C GLY A 76 2.71 -3.29 -22.57
N CYS A 77 3.11 -2.68 -21.44
CA CYS A 77 2.34 -1.65 -20.76
C CYS A 77 2.11 -0.43 -21.66
N SER A 78 3.15 0.03 -22.39
CA SER A 78 3.00 1.13 -23.36
C SER A 78 1.96 0.84 -24.44
N THR A 79 1.78 -0.42 -24.84
CA THR A 79 0.79 -0.83 -25.84
C THR A 79 -0.62 -0.98 -25.22
N ALA A 80 -0.70 -1.29 -23.92
CA ALA A 80 -1.95 -1.47 -23.19
C ALA A 80 -2.57 -0.15 -22.70
N ALA A 81 -1.75 0.79 -22.24
CA ALA A 81 -2.21 2.04 -21.63
C ALA A 81 -3.19 2.86 -22.51
N PRO A 82 -2.99 3.02 -23.85
CA PRO A 82 -3.96 3.70 -24.70
C PRO A 82 -5.31 2.97 -24.79
N LYS A 83 -5.30 1.64 -24.65
CA LYS A 83 -6.53 0.82 -24.65
C LYS A 83 -7.27 0.96 -23.33
N ALA A 84 -6.56 0.96 -22.20
CA ALA A 84 -7.16 1.24 -20.90
C ALA A 84 -7.82 2.63 -20.88
N LYS A 85 -7.12 3.65 -21.40
CA LYS A 85 -7.66 5.01 -21.54
C LYS A 85 -8.92 5.05 -22.42
N SER A 86 -8.92 4.38 -23.57
CA SER A 86 -10.09 4.40 -24.48
C SER A 86 -11.34 3.74 -23.88
N VAL A 87 -11.17 2.74 -23.00
CA VAL A 87 -12.29 2.17 -22.22
C VAL A 87 -12.91 3.22 -21.30
N VAL A 88 -12.09 3.96 -20.55
CA VAL A 88 -12.59 5.04 -19.67
C VAL A 88 -13.31 6.11 -20.48
N GLU A 89 -12.75 6.53 -21.60
CA GLU A 89 -13.35 7.56 -22.46
C GLU A 89 -14.67 7.10 -23.09
N LYS A 90 -14.79 5.80 -23.39
CA LYS A 90 -16.01 5.21 -23.93
C LYS A 90 -17.15 5.20 -22.90
N TYR A 91 -16.86 4.88 -21.63
CA TYR A 91 -17.87 4.70 -20.59
C TYR A 91 -18.03 5.90 -19.64
N LYS A 92 -17.16 6.91 -19.77
CA LYS A 92 -17.21 8.24 -19.13
C LYS A 92 -17.51 8.15 -17.63
N ASP A 93 -18.67 8.64 -17.22
CA ASP A 93 -19.09 8.76 -15.82
C ASP A 93 -19.24 7.41 -15.11
N ASN A 94 -19.25 6.31 -15.85
CA ASN A 94 -19.39 4.96 -15.31
C ASN A 94 -18.05 4.27 -15.03
N THR A 95 -16.91 4.89 -15.39
CA THR A 95 -15.60 4.24 -15.24
C THR A 95 -14.54 5.17 -14.64
N LEU A 96 -13.79 4.61 -13.70
CA LEU A 96 -12.58 5.16 -13.14
C LEU A 96 -11.40 4.27 -13.55
N LEU A 97 -10.30 4.88 -13.99
CA LEU A 97 -9.02 4.21 -14.11
C LEU A 97 -8.09 4.68 -12.99
N ILE A 98 -7.50 3.73 -12.28
CA ILE A 98 -6.44 3.93 -11.31
C ILE A 98 -5.16 3.34 -11.89
N PHE A 99 -4.15 4.17 -12.09
CA PHE A 99 -2.82 3.73 -12.51
C PHE A 99 -1.89 3.65 -11.30
N ARG A 100 -1.22 2.51 -11.16
CA ARG A 100 -0.20 2.25 -10.13
C ARG A 100 1.10 1.86 -10.81
N ASN A 101 2.12 2.68 -10.61
CA ASN A 101 3.46 2.37 -11.10
C ASN A 101 3.99 1.13 -10.37
N PHE A 102 4.35 0.10 -11.14
CA PHE A 102 4.87 -1.17 -10.65
C PHE A 102 6.18 -1.46 -11.36
N PRO A 103 7.31 -0.88 -10.89
CA PRO A 103 8.59 -0.99 -11.57
C PRO A 103 9.15 -2.41 -11.43
N ILE A 104 9.18 -3.17 -12.54
CA ILE A 104 9.61 -4.58 -12.58
C ILE A 104 10.55 -4.91 -13.73
#